data_AF-A0A060BQI9-F1
#
_entry.id   AF-A0A060BQI9-F1
#
_cell.length_a   1.000
_cell.length_b   1.000
_cell.length_c   1.000
_cell.angle_alpha   90.00
_cell.angle_beta   90.00
_cell.angle_gamma   90.00
#
_symmetry.space_group_name_H-M   'P 1'
#
loop_
_entity.id
_entity.type
_entity.pdbx_description
1 polymer ?
#
loop_
_entity_poly.entity_id
_entity_poly.type
_entity_poly.pdbx_seq_one_letter_code
_entity_poly.pdbx_strand_id
1 'polypeptide(L)'
;MAAFARDTESSQQVWSAREGYPGDPHYRDFYRDIGFDLPMEYIAPYVHPEGHRLYTGVKYHAITHAQLHDKWVYDPGIARERAG
;
A
#
# COMPACT_ATOMS: atom_id res chain seq x y z
N MET A 1 5.67 -39.71 9.51
CA MET A 1 5.31 -38.36 9.02
C MET A 1 6.08 -37.34 9.84
N ALA A 2 6.47 -36.23 9.22
CA ALA A 2 7.00 -35.06 9.92
C ALA A 2 6.12 -33.85 9.58
N ALA A 3 5.90 -32.96 10.55
CA ALA A 3 5.17 -31.72 10.37
C ALA A 3 5.96 -30.60 11.08
N PHE A 4 6.04 -29.44 10.45
CA PHE A 4 6.75 -28.28 10.97
C PHE A 4 5.72 -27.20 11.35
N ALA A 5 5.75 -26.76 12.59
CA ALA A 5 4.90 -25.66 13.05
C ALA A 5 5.38 -24.33 12.46
N ARG A 6 4.44 -23.43 12.15
CA ARG A 6 4.75 -22.05 11.75
C ARG A 6 5.32 -21.31 12.96
N ASP A 7 6.54 -20.80 12.84
CA ASP A 7 7.07 -19.85 13.82
C ASP A 7 6.19 -18.59 13.87
N THR A 8 5.74 -18.24 15.07
CA THR A 8 4.89 -17.08 15.31
C THR A 8 5.68 -15.77 15.39
N GLU A 9 6.96 -15.81 15.75
CA GLU A 9 7.77 -14.61 15.96
C GLU A 9 8.19 -13.97 14.63
N SER A 10 8.80 -14.77 13.73
CA SER A 10 9.06 -14.35 12.33
C SER A 10 7.77 -13.95 11.59
N SER A 11 6.62 -14.48 12.01
CA SER A 11 5.34 -14.21 11.37
C SER A 11 4.73 -12.85 11.74
N GLN A 12 5.12 -12.22 12.85
CA GLN A 12 4.62 -10.89 13.23
C GLN A 12 5.44 -9.78 12.58
N GLN A 13 6.77 -9.92 12.56
CA GLN A 13 7.68 -8.89 12.02
C GLN A 13 7.49 -8.64 10.51
N VAL A 14 7.09 -9.67 9.75
CA VAL A 14 6.90 -9.60 8.29
C VAL A 14 5.50 -9.14 7.88
N TRP A 15 4.45 -9.42 8.69
CA TRP A 15 3.05 -9.23 8.30
C TRP A 15 2.28 -8.20 9.15
N SER A 16 2.88 -7.65 10.21
CA SER A 16 2.28 -6.54 10.97
C SER A 16 2.45 -5.22 10.22
N ALA A 17 1.35 -4.69 9.69
CA ALA A 17 1.30 -3.35 9.09
C ALA A 17 1.42 -2.20 10.11
N ARG A 18 1.57 -2.49 11.41
CA ARG A 18 1.71 -1.49 12.50
C ARG A 18 3.06 -1.50 13.19
N GLU A 19 3.70 -2.66 13.32
CA GLU A 19 4.92 -2.85 14.11
C GLU A 19 6.03 -3.60 13.34
N GLY A 20 5.73 -4.07 12.13
CA GLY A 20 6.68 -4.72 11.24
C GLY A 20 7.28 -3.76 10.22
N TYR A 21 8.30 -4.27 9.52
CA TYR A 21 8.96 -3.64 8.37
C TYR A 21 8.01 -3.01 7.32
N PRO A 22 6.82 -3.57 6.99
CA PRO A 22 5.91 -2.97 6.01
C PRO A 22 5.38 -1.56 6.34
N GLY A 23 5.58 -1.07 7.57
CA GLY A 23 5.16 0.27 7.99
C GLY A 23 6.09 1.42 7.61
N ASP A 24 7.20 1.19 6.90
CA ASP A 24 8.15 2.27 6.58
C ASP A 24 7.48 3.42 5.77
N PRO A 25 7.69 4.70 6.17
CA PRO A 25 7.19 5.86 5.45
C PRO A 25 7.45 5.90 3.93
N HIS A 26 8.49 5.23 3.43
CA HIS A 26 8.89 5.26 2.02
C HIS A 26 8.27 4.10 1.21
N TYR A 27 7.63 3.11 1.86
CA TYR A 27 6.90 2.07 1.15
C TYR A 27 5.59 2.61 0.56
N ARG A 28 5.12 1.95 -0.50
CA ARG A 28 3.93 2.35 -1.25
C ARG A 28 2.67 2.21 -0.40
N ASP A 29 1.91 3.29 -0.25
CA ASP A 29 0.64 3.28 0.49
C ASP A 29 -0.38 2.40 -0.24
N PHE A 30 -1.09 1.56 0.52
CA PHE A 30 -2.11 0.66 0.01
C PHE A 30 -3.46 1.36 -0.25
N TYR A 31 -3.80 2.35 0.58
CA TYR A 31 -5.10 3.02 0.62
C TYR A 31 -5.19 4.24 -0.32
N ARG A 32 -4.07 4.81 -0.77
CA ARG A 32 -4.03 5.81 -1.85
C ARG A 32 -3.96 5.15 -3.22
N ASP A 33 -4.86 5.53 -4.12
CA ASP A 33 -5.03 4.93 -5.45
C ASP A 33 -5.74 5.94 -6.37
N ILE A 34 -5.40 5.96 -7.66
CA ILE A 34 -5.99 6.92 -8.60
C ILE A 34 -7.51 6.77 -8.75
N GLY A 35 -8.06 5.59 -8.42
CA GLY A 35 -9.50 5.34 -8.31
C GLY A 35 -10.23 6.28 -7.32
N PHE A 36 -9.50 6.80 -6.32
CA PHE A 36 -9.99 7.74 -5.33
C PHE A 36 -9.44 9.16 -5.53
N ASP A 37 -8.24 9.30 -6.08
CA ASP A 37 -7.56 10.59 -6.22
C ASP A 37 -8.02 11.41 -7.43
N LEU A 38 -8.36 10.77 -8.57
CA LEU A 38 -8.66 11.48 -9.82
C LEU A 38 -10.14 11.90 -9.95
N PRO A 39 -10.45 12.93 -10.77
CA PRO A 39 -11.83 13.33 -11.07
C PRO A 39 -12.66 12.18 -11.65
N MET A 40 -13.96 12.14 -11.34
CA MET A 40 -14.85 11.05 -11.78
C MET A 40 -14.89 10.94 -13.31
N GLU A 41 -14.91 12.08 -14.02
CA GLU A 41 -14.91 12.18 -15.49
C GLU A 41 -13.75 11.41 -16.15
N TYR A 42 -12.56 11.44 -15.54
CA TYR A 42 -11.37 10.76 -16.04
C TYR A 42 -11.35 9.27 -15.66
N ILE A 43 -11.80 8.95 -14.44
CA ILE A 43 -11.64 7.62 -13.86
C ILE A 43 -12.83 6.68 -14.11
N ALA A 44 -13.99 7.22 -14.52
CA ALA A 44 -15.22 6.46 -14.78
C ALA A 44 -15.04 5.21 -15.68
N PRO A 45 -14.23 5.21 -16.76
CA PRO A 45 -14.00 4.01 -17.57
C PRO A 45 -13.24 2.88 -16.86
N TYR A 46 -12.64 3.16 -15.70
CA TYR A 46 -11.73 2.28 -14.96
C TYR A 46 -12.24 1.88 -13.56
N VAL A 47 -13.45 2.31 -13.18
CA VAL A 47 -14.10 1.98 -11.89
C VAL A 47 -15.46 1.31 -12.13
N HIS A 48 -16.31 1.17 -11.10
CA HIS A 48 -17.59 0.49 -11.27
C HIS A 48 -18.49 1.23 -12.27
N PRO A 49 -19.20 0.54 -13.19
CA PRO A 49 -20.10 1.18 -14.15
C PRO A 49 -21.20 2.06 -13.53
N GLU A 50 -21.57 1.80 -12.27
CA GLU A 50 -22.55 2.58 -11.50
C GLU A 50 -21.94 3.81 -10.80
N GLY A 51 -20.68 4.16 -11.10
CA GLY A 51 -19.98 5.33 -10.53
C GLY A 51 -19.34 5.10 -9.15
N HIS A 52 -19.32 3.87 -8.65
CA HIS A 52 -18.59 3.54 -7.41
C HIS A 52 -17.08 3.52 -7.65
N ARG A 53 -16.35 4.34 -6.88
CA ARG A 53 -14.88 4.35 -6.88
C ARG A 53 -14.34 3.03 -6.32
N LEU A 54 -13.38 2.45 -7.03
CA LEU A 54 -12.72 1.19 -6.70
C LEU A 54 -11.20 1.37 -6.79
N TYR A 55 -10.44 0.47 -6.15
CA TYR A 55 -9.00 0.41 -6.35
C TYR A 55 -8.67 -0.04 -7.79
N THR A 56 -7.96 0.81 -8.52
CA THR A 56 -7.45 0.49 -9.87
C THR A 56 -6.15 -0.32 -9.82
N GLY A 57 -5.48 -0.36 -8.66
CA GLY A 57 -4.17 -0.98 -8.48
C GLY A 57 -2.99 -0.04 -8.79
N VAL A 58 -3.27 1.14 -9.36
CA VAL A 58 -2.30 2.17 -9.67
C VAL A 58 -2.19 3.14 -8.50
N LYS A 59 -1.05 3.09 -7.81
CA LYS A 59 -0.78 3.78 -6.54
C LYS A 59 0.59 4.47 -6.60
N TYR A 60 0.60 5.79 -6.42
CA TYR A 60 1.79 6.64 -6.59
C TYR A 60 2.24 7.35 -5.30
N HIS A 61 1.62 7.05 -4.14
CA HIS A 61 1.93 7.68 -2.86
C HIS A 61 2.68 6.72 -1.94
N ALA A 62 3.58 7.25 -1.13
CA ALA A 62 4.26 6.52 -0.05
C ALA A 62 3.46 6.63 1.26
N ILE A 63 3.64 5.67 2.18
CA ILE A 63 2.94 5.61 3.47
C ILE A 63 3.10 6.93 4.22
N THR A 64 4.29 7.54 4.23
CA THR A 64 4.64 8.86 4.81
C THR A 64 4.40 8.97 6.32
N HIS A 65 3.14 8.86 6.74
CA HIS A 65 2.64 8.86 8.11
C HIS A 65 1.22 8.28 8.15
N ALA A 66 0.69 8.03 9.35
CA ALA A 66 -0.63 7.40 9.53
C ALA A 66 -1.84 8.18 8.95
N GLN A 67 -1.72 9.47 8.63
CA GLN A 67 -2.81 10.28 8.05
C GLN A 67 -2.94 10.06 6.52
N LEU A 68 -4.13 10.27 5.95
CA LEU A 68 -4.47 9.99 4.53
C LEU A 68 -4.24 11.16 3.54
N HIS A 69 -4.01 12.37 4.05
CA HIS A 69 -3.61 13.55 3.27
C HIS A 69 -2.07 13.70 3.26
N ASP A 70 -1.54 14.68 2.54
CA ASP A 70 -0.13 15.13 2.53
C ASP A 70 0.95 14.03 2.41
N LYS A 71 0.59 12.94 1.71
CA LYS A 71 1.50 11.84 1.39
C LYS A 71 2.57 12.29 0.40
N TRP A 72 3.79 11.81 0.59
CA TRP A 72 4.86 11.94 -0.39
C TRP A 72 4.58 11.09 -1.64
N VAL A 73 5.16 11.47 -2.76
CA VAL A 73 5.22 10.63 -3.97
C VAL A 73 6.12 9.42 -3.67
N TYR A 74 5.69 8.24 -4.12
CA TYR A 74 6.44 7.00 -3.94
C TYR A 74 7.71 6.97 -4.81
N ASP A 75 8.86 6.79 -4.16
CA ASP A 75 10.17 6.64 -4.81
C ASP A 75 10.62 5.16 -4.77
N PRO A 76 10.65 4.45 -5.91
CA PRO A 76 11.09 3.06 -5.98
C PRO A 76 12.57 2.83 -5.64
N GLY A 77 13.42 3.85 -5.74
CA GLY A 77 14.84 3.78 -5.40
C GLY A 77 15.03 3.72 -3.89
N ILE A 78 14.47 4.70 -3.17
CA ILE A 78 14.53 4.75 -1.70
C ILE A 78 13.83 3.53 -1.10
N ALA A 79 12.69 3.11 -1.65
CA ALA A 79 11.98 1.91 -1.22
C ALA A 79 12.78 0.61 -1.45
N ARG A 80 13.74 0.58 -2.39
CA ARG A 80 14.58 -0.59 -2.66
C ARG A 80 15.80 -0.68 -1.75
N GLU A 81 16.36 0.45 -1.34
CA GLU A 81 17.29 0.52 -0.19
C GLU A 81 16.57 0.13 1.10
N ARG A 82 15.28 0.51 1.17
CA ARG A 82 14.26 0.01 2.10
C ARG A 82 14.27 -1.52 2.24
N ALA A 83 14.28 -2.20 1.10
CA ALA A 83 14.11 -3.66 0.97
C ALA A 83 15.45 -4.44 0.97
N GLY A 84 16.26 -4.23 2.01
CA GLY A 84 17.46 -5.01 2.36
C GLY A 84 17.47 -5.46 3.82
#